data_AF-A0A1V8TBT3-F1
#
_entry.id   AF-A0A1V8TBT3-F1
#
_cell.length_a   1.000
_cell.length_b   1.000
_cell.length_c   1.000
_cell.angle_alpha   90.00
_cell.angle_beta   90.00
_cell.angle_gamma   90.00
#
_symmetry.space_group_name_H-M   'P 1'
#
loop_
_entity.id
_entity.type
_entity.pdbx_description
1 polymer ?
#
loop_
_entity_poly.entity_id
_entity_poly.type
_entity_poly.pdbx_seq_one_letter_code
_entity_poly.pdbx_strand_id
1 'polypeptide(L)'
;MPGKHGLDAKEQCETVFVKLLDVLGSRHIRTGFDKAVEHLGNYNPRQVREYRAQTHNGDAAIEKPVGVEPLVTFLELVNVGDLIQQMIDVFYAQELVATKLTDREDFLDPAVKEKKRFEQMLDERVAAGLNKGIDVLIDEVEYIFATTQQALDFNPGADAKPGSKAAAVYDLDISPTATAKQIVDMISGHTSMLVGSTDKNMLDVFMQEVGLRLFTALCKHFKRQRISVDGSIKLISDINHYSTFITSLLQKPLLPYFAALRELGQIYLIHIDPPGTYFGGGGGKRISMLSTKATKTSLQARELAAVIADHERYHGIFPTEEVYEFVERRADWYVVKGDVERAMYGVGCSVM
;
A
#
# COMPACT_ATOMS: atom_id res chain seq x y z
N MET A 1 39.69 -16.99 47.38
CA MET A 1 40.20 -16.95 46.00
C MET A 1 39.49 -18.06 45.25
N PRO A 2 38.68 -17.77 44.21
CA PRO A 2 38.21 -18.85 43.33
C PRO A 2 39.44 -19.59 42.81
N GLY A 3 39.46 -20.91 42.95
CA GLY A 3 40.58 -21.72 42.46
C GLY A 3 40.72 -21.56 40.95
N LYS A 4 41.94 -21.69 40.42
CA LYS A 4 42.23 -21.59 38.97
C LYS A 4 41.27 -22.45 38.13
N HIS A 5 41.00 -23.68 38.59
CA HIS A 5 40.04 -24.59 37.95
C HIS A 5 38.59 -24.09 37.92
N GLY A 6 38.17 -23.26 38.89
CA GLY A 6 36.83 -22.68 38.92
C GLY A 6 36.67 -21.53 37.92
N LEU A 7 37.74 -20.75 37.68
CA LEU A 7 37.77 -19.74 36.62
C LEU A 7 37.80 -20.40 35.24
N ASP A 8 38.64 -21.42 35.06
CA ASP A 8 38.71 -22.18 33.80
C ASP A 8 37.35 -22.85 33.49
N ALA A 9 36.67 -23.40 34.50
CA ALA A 9 35.34 -24.00 34.33
C ALA A 9 34.28 -22.95 33.94
N LYS A 10 34.33 -21.75 34.52
CA LYS A 10 33.43 -20.64 34.20
C LYS A 10 33.58 -20.23 32.73
N GLU A 11 34.81 -20.02 32.28
CA GLU A 11 35.13 -19.65 30.89
C GLU A 11 34.69 -20.75 29.89
N GLN A 12 34.83 -22.03 30.27
CA GLN A 12 34.34 -23.13 29.45
C GLN A 12 32.80 -23.17 29.37
N CYS A 13 32.09 -22.94 30.47
CA CYS A 13 30.63 -22.86 30.45
C CYS A 13 30.12 -21.72 29.54
N GLU A 14 30.74 -20.53 29.63
CA GLU A 14 30.45 -19.39 28.74
C GLU A 14 30.72 -19.77 27.27
N THR A 15 31.84 -20.42 26.98
CA THR A 15 32.19 -20.87 25.62
C THR A 15 31.19 -21.89 25.09
N VAL A 16 30.74 -22.84 25.91
CA VAL A 16 29.72 -23.83 25.54
C VAL A 16 28.39 -23.15 25.22
N PHE A 17 27.98 -22.16 26.01
CA PHE A 17 26.76 -21.40 25.76
C PHE A 17 26.83 -20.61 24.45
N VAL A 18 27.94 -19.92 24.19
CA VAL A 18 28.16 -19.22 22.91
C VAL A 18 28.10 -20.19 21.73
N LYS A 19 28.70 -21.38 21.86
CA LYS A 19 28.63 -22.42 20.82
C LYS A 19 27.23 -23.00 20.63
N LEU A 20 26.46 -23.15 21.70
CA LEU A 20 25.05 -23.55 21.63
C LEU A 20 24.25 -22.53 20.82
N LEU A 21 24.39 -21.23 21.14
CA LEU A 21 23.68 -20.16 20.43
C LEU A 21 24.09 -20.04 18.96
N ASP A 22 25.38 -20.18 18.65
CA ASP A 22 25.84 -20.16 17.26
C ASP A 22 25.25 -21.31 16.44
N VAL A 23 25.20 -22.52 17.00
CA VAL A 23 24.60 -23.69 16.33
C VAL A 23 23.09 -23.50 16.18
N LEU A 24 22.40 -23.10 17.24
CA LEU A 24 20.95 -22.91 17.23
C LEU A 24 20.54 -21.76 16.29
N GLY A 25 21.27 -20.65 16.31
CA GLY A 25 21.02 -19.49 15.46
C GLY A 25 21.35 -19.78 14.00
N SER A 26 22.60 -20.12 13.71
CA SER A 26 23.09 -20.26 12.32
C SER A 26 22.52 -21.48 11.60
N ARG A 27 22.42 -22.64 12.27
CA ARG A 27 22.01 -23.90 11.60
C ARG A 27 20.53 -24.19 11.70
N HIS A 28 19.86 -23.77 12.77
CA HIS A 28 18.45 -24.10 12.97
C HIS A 28 17.53 -22.93 12.59
N ILE A 29 17.55 -21.85 13.37
CA ILE A 29 16.64 -20.71 13.17
C ILE A 29 16.86 -20.08 11.80
N ARG A 30 18.09 -19.63 11.51
CA ARG A 30 18.37 -18.94 10.25
C ARG A 30 18.01 -19.80 9.04
N THR A 31 18.37 -21.08 9.04
CA THR A 31 18.08 -21.97 7.91
C THR A 31 16.57 -22.24 7.79
N GLY A 32 15.83 -22.33 8.90
CA GLY A 32 14.38 -22.47 8.89
C GLY A 32 13.67 -21.24 8.33
N PHE A 33 14.04 -20.05 8.81
CA PHE A 33 13.50 -18.79 8.33
C PHE A 33 13.88 -18.51 6.86
N ASP A 34 15.14 -18.73 6.46
CA ASP A 34 15.57 -18.54 5.07
C ASP A 34 14.72 -19.41 4.11
N LYS A 35 14.44 -20.67 4.48
CA LYS A 35 13.55 -21.56 3.71
C LYS A 35 12.10 -21.07 3.68
N ALA A 36 11.58 -20.57 4.79
CA ALA A 36 10.21 -20.07 4.86
C ALA A 36 10.04 -18.77 4.03
N VAL A 37 11.04 -17.89 4.04
CA VAL A 37 11.09 -16.69 3.20
C VAL A 37 11.18 -17.06 1.73
N GLU A 38 11.97 -18.07 1.36
CA GLU A 38 12.03 -18.57 -0.01
C GLU A 38 10.66 -19.15 -0.46
N HIS A 39 10.00 -19.90 0.41
CA HIS A 39 8.65 -20.42 0.15
C HIS A 39 7.61 -19.31 -0.02
N LEU A 40 7.66 -18.25 0.80
CA LEU A 40 6.82 -17.07 0.64
C LEU A 40 7.11 -16.34 -0.68
N GLY A 41 8.39 -16.19 -1.03
CA GLY A 41 8.78 -15.47 -2.24
C GLY A 41 8.41 -16.19 -3.53
N ASN A 42 8.42 -17.52 -3.52
CA ASN A 42 8.01 -18.36 -4.64
C ASN A 42 6.50 -18.61 -4.66
N TYR A 43 5.76 -18.17 -3.63
CA TYR A 43 4.32 -18.34 -3.60
C TYR A 43 3.67 -17.51 -4.69
N ASN A 44 3.02 -18.20 -5.62
CA ASN A 44 2.20 -17.57 -6.64
C ASN A 44 0.73 -17.92 -6.35
N PRO A 45 -0.07 -16.97 -5.81
CA PRO A 45 -1.49 -17.20 -5.49
C PRO A 45 -2.29 -17.76 -6.70
N ARG A 46 -1.83 -17.45 -7.91
CA ARG A 46 -2.49 -17.79 -9.17
C ARG A 46 -2.37 -19.26 -9.54
N GLN A 47 -1.18 -19.84 -9.42
CA GLN A 47 -0.96 -21.27 -9.69
C GLN A 47 -1.75 -22.14 -8.71
N VAL A 48 -1.88 -21.69 -7.45
CA VAL A 48 -2.69 -22.38 -6.44
C VAL A 48 -4.18 -22.32 -6.79
N ARG A 49 -4.66 -21.18 -7.28
CA ARG A 49 -6.05 -21.04 -7.74
C ARG A 49 -6.36 -21.94 -8.94
N GLU A 50 -5.46 -22.02 -9.91
CA GLU A 50 -5.59 -22.89 -11.08
C GLU A 50 -5.54 -24.38 -10.70
N TYR A 51 -4.60 -24.78 -9.85
CA TYR A 51 -4.51 -26.17 -9.37
C TYR A 51 -5.74 -26.59 -8.57
N ARG A 52 -6.28 -25.72 -7.72
CA ARG A 52 -7.50 -25.99 -6.94
C ARG A 52 -8.75 -26.05 -7.82
N ALA A 53 -8.81 -25.22 -8.86
CA ALA A 53 -9.87 -25.26 -9.86
C ALA A 53 -9.84 -26.54 -10.71
N GLN A 54 -8.65 -27.10 -10.96
CA GLN A 54 -8.48 -28.36 -11.70
C GLN A 54 -8.75 -29.61 -10.84
N THR A 55 -8.59 -29.53 -9.51
CA THR A 55 -8.75 -30.67 -8.59
C THR A 55 -10.17 -30.82 -8.05
N HIS A 56 -10.97 -29.75 -7.98
CA HIS A 56 -12.38 -29.82 -7.58
C HIS A 56 -13.32 -29.73 -8.79
N ASN A 57 -13.64 -30.88 -9.39
CA ASN A 57 -14.80 -31.03 -10.25
C ASN A 57 -16.08 -31.00 -9.39
N GLY A 58 -16.83 -29.90 -9.45
CA GLY A 58 -18.30 -29.99 -9.45
C GLY A 58 -19.09 -29.47 -8.25
N ASP A 59 -18.55 -29.31 -7.04
CA ASP A 59 -19.39 -28.88 -5.90
C ASP A 59 -18.73 -27.84 -4.99
N ALA A 60 -19.49 -26.76 -4.74
CA ALA A 60 -19.22 -25.62 -3.87
C ALA A 60 -18.12 -24.64 -4.34
N ALA A 61 -18.43 -23.88 -5.39
CA ALA A 61 -17.90 -22.53 -5.63
C ALA A 61 -18.38 -21.55 -4.55
N ILE A 62 -18.10 -21.84 -3.28
CA ILE A 62 -18.18 -20.84 -2.21
C ILE A 62 -16.87 -20.09 -2.25
N GLU A 63 -16.99 -18.82 -2.62
CA GLU A 63 -16.04 -17.71 -2.61
C GLU A 63 -15.30 -17.58 -1.27
N LYS A 64 -14.48 -18.56 -0.88
CA LYS A 64 -13.47 -18.30 0.14
C LYS A 64 -12.34 -17.55 -0.54
N PRO A 65 -12.00 -16.32 -0.07
CA PRO A 65 -10.85 -15.60 -0.59
C PRO A 65 -9.65 -16.54 -0.49
N VAL A 66 -8.84 -16.55 -1.56
CA VAL A 66 -7.67 -17.41 -1.72
C VAL A 66 -6.66 -17.01 -0.65
N GLY A 67 -6.87 -17.49 0.58
CA GLY A 67 -6.02 -17.23 1.73
C GLY A 67 -4.65 -17.81 1.45
N VAL A 68 -3.63 -16.97 1.60
CA VAL A 68 -2.23 -17.34 1.51
C VAL A 68 -1.91 -18.16 2.76
N GLU A 69 -2.20 -19.46 2.73
CA GLU A 69 -1.78 -20.44 3.73
C GLU A 69 -0.29 -20.26 4.12
N PRO A 70 0.63 -19.93 3.19
CA PRO A 70 2.04 -19.66 3.53
C PRO A 70 2.30 -18.47 4.47
N LEU A 71 1.48 -17.42 4.43
CA LEU A 71 1.62 -16.26 5.33
C LEU A 71 1.25 -16.64 6.76
N VAL A 72 0.20 -17.44 6.91
CA VAL A 72 -0.21 -17.99 8.21
C VAL A 72 0.88 -18.91 8.76
N THR A 73 1.37 -19.85 7.94
CA THR A 73 2.47 -20.75 8.34
C THR A 73 3.74 -19.99 8.70
N PHE A 74 4.04 -18.89 8.01
CA PHE A 74 5.18 -18.04 8.36
C PHE A 74 4.98 -17.37 9.72
N LEU A 75 3.79 -16.83 10.02
CA LEU A 75 3.52 -16.24 11.33
C LEU A 75 3.55 -17.27 12.47
N GLU A 76 3.10 -18.50 12.22
CA GLU A 76 3.30 -19.60 13.17
C GLU A 76 4.79 -19.87 13.42
N LEU A 77 5.63 -19.81 12.38
CA LEU A 77 7.07 -19.93 12.53
C LEU A 77 7.67 -18.76 13.32
N VAL A 78 7.15 -17.53 13.16
CA VAL A 78 7.54 -16.37 14.00
C VAL A 78 7.26 -16.66 15.46
N ASN A 79 6.06 -17.12 15.81
CA ASN A 79 5.71 -17.47 17.19
C ASN A 79 6.62 -18.57 17.78
N VAL A 80 7.00 -19.56 16.97
CA VAL A 80 7.97 -20.60 17.38
C VAL A 80 9.35 -19.99 17.61
N GLY A 81 9.79 -19.06 16.76
CA GLY A 81 11.03 -18.30 16.93
C GLY A 81 11.05 -17.53 18.25
N ASP A 82 9.97 -16.80 18.55
CA ASP A 82 9.83 -16.02 19.78
C ASP A 82 9.85 -16.93 21.02
N LEU A 83 9.18 -18.08 20.97
CA LEU A 83 9.22 -19.07 22.05
C LEU A 83 10.64 -19.58 22.29
N ILE A 84 11.40 -19.87 21.23
CA ILE A 84 12.80 -20.30 21.36
C ILE A 84 13.64 -19.18 22.00
N GLN A 85 13.48 -17.93 21.56
CA GLN A 85 14.16 -16.78 22.16
C GLN A 85 13.83 -16.63 23.66
N GLN A 86 12.56 -16.74 24.03
CA GLN A 86 12.12 -16.70 25.44
C GLN A 86 12.73 -17.85 26.25
N MET A 87 12.80 -19.07 25.70
CA MET A 87 13.44 -20.20 26.39
C MET A 87 14.94 -19.98 26.61
N ILE A 88 15.64 -19.39 25.64
CA ILE A 88 17.05 -19.00 25.77
C ILE A 88 17.21 -17.94 26.87
N ASP A 89 16.31 -16.97 26.94
CA ASP A 89 16.34 -15.92 27.97
C ASP A 89 16.19 -16.48 29.37
N VAL A 90 15.24 -17.40 29.56
CA VAL A 90 15.01 -18.08 30.84
C VAL A 90 16.21 -18.96 31.19
N PHE A 91 16.74 -19.72 30.23
CA PHE A 91 17.94 -20.55 30.44
C PHE A 91 19.14 -19.70 30.86
N TYR A 92 19.39 -18.59 30.17
CA TYR A 92 20.47 -17.66 30.51
C TYR A 92 20.31 -17.09 31.94
N ALA A 93 19.09 -16.66 32.30
CA ALA A 93 18.83 -16.12 33.63
C ALA A 93 19.00 -17.15 34.75
N GLN A 94 18.55 -18.39 34.54
CA GLN A 94 18.58 -19.44 35.55
C GLN A 94 19.94 -20.14 35.65
N GLU A 95 20.52 -20.54 34.52
CA GLU A 95 21.70 -21.41 34.51
C GLU A 95 23.02 -20.65 34.47
N LEU A 96 23.06 -19.42 33.94
CA LEU A 96 24.29 -18.61 33.89
C LEU A 96 24.32 -17.51 34.95
N VAL A 97 23.22 -16.77 35.10
CA VAL A 97 23.18 -15.64 36.05
C VAL A 97 22.94 -16.12 37.49
N ALA A 98 21.94 -16.97 37.74
CA ALA A 98 21.62 -17.39 39.12
C ALA A 98 22.73 -18.27 39.75
N THR A 99 23.46 -19.02 38.93
CA THR A 99 24.64 -19.80 39.34
C THR A 99 25.91 -18.95 39.51
N LYS A 100 25.84 -17.64 39.19
CA LYS A 100 26.94 -16.67 39.22
C LYS A 100 28.08 -17.02 38.26
N LEU A 101 27.75 -17.71 37.16
CA LEU A 101 28.67 -18.00 36.06
C LEU A 101 28.82 -16.83 35.09
N THR A 102 27.91 -15.86 35.08
CA THR A 102 28.05 -14.61 34.31
C THR A 102 27.35 -13.49 35.07
N ASP A 103 27.80 -12.24 34.87
CA ASP A 103 27.06 -11.06 35.33
C ASP A 103 26.19 -10.50 34.20
N ARG A 104 24.92 -10.23 34.51
CA ARG A 104 23.97 -9.67 33.54
C ARG A 104 24.37 -8.26 33.09
N GLU A 105 25.02 -7.51 33.96
CA GLU A 105 25.43 -6.11 33.70
C GLU A 105 26.77 -6.02 32.96
N ASP A 106 27.47 -7.14 32.77
CA ASP A 106 28.71 -7.18 32.01
C ASP A 106 28.42 -7.25 30.49
N PHE A 107 28.31 -6.07 29.88
CA PHE A 107 28.09 -5.94 28.44
C PHE A 107 29.27 -6.43 27.58
N LEU A 108 30.45 -6.66 28.17
CA LEU A 108 31.62 -7.16 27.45
C LEU A 108 31.62 -8.69 27.35
N ASP A 109 30.82 -9.37 28.19
CA ASP A 109 30.71 -10.82 28.23
C ASP A 109 30.30 -11.40 26.85
N PRO A 110 31.07 -12.36 26.30
CA PRO A 110 30.72 -13.05 25.06
C PRO A 110 29.31 -13.65 25.04
N ALA A 111 28.82 -14.18 26.16
CA ALA A 111 27.49 -14.77 26.28
C ALA A 111 26.38 -13.72 26.12
N VAL A 112 26.54 -12.54 26.74
CA VAL A 112 25.60 -11.41 26.59
C VAL A 112 25.57 -10.92 25.15
N LYS A 113 26.75 -10.80 24.52
CA LYS A 113 26.87 -10.35 23.13
C LYS A 113 26.24 -11.34 22.16
N GLU A 114 26.51 -12.63 22.30
CA GLU A 114 25.98 -13.65 21.39
C GLU A 114 24.46 -13.81 21.56
N LYS A 115 23.94 -13.69 22.78
CA LYS A 115 22.49 -13.64 23.04
C LYS A 115 21.82 -12.48 22.31
N LYS A 116 22.34 -11.25 22.44
CA LYS A 116 21.82 -10.08 21.73
C LYS A 116 21.91 -10.23 20.21
N ARG A 117 22.99 -10.85 19.73
CA ARG A 117 23.16 -11.15 18.30
C ARG A 117 22.14 -12.17 17.79
N PHE A 118 21.79 -13.16 18.59
CA PHE A 118 20.74 -14.14 18.27
C PHE A 118 19.36 -13.47 18.14
N GLU A 119 19.00 -12.63 19.11
CA GLU A 119 17.76 -11.82 19.08
C GLU A 119 17.70 -10.93 17.83
N GLN A 120 18.76 -10.15 17.58
CA GLN A 120 18.84 -9.31 16.37
C GLN A 120 18.71 -10.14 15.09
N MET A 121 19.36 -11.31 15.02
CA MET A 121 19.28 -12.18 13.84
C MET A 121 17.86 -12.71 13.61
N LEU A 122 17.12 -13.07 14.67
CA LEU A 122 15.73 -13.50 14.56
C LEU A 122 14.86 -12.34 14.05
N ASP A 123 14.97 -11.17 14.67
CA ASP A 123 14.20 -9.97 14.31
C ASP A 123 14.40 -9.58 12.83
N GLU A 124 15.65 -9.58 12.36
CA GLU A 124 15.98 -9.27 10.97
C GLU A 124 15.30 -10.25 9.99
N ARG A 125 15.19 -11.53 10.36
CA ARG A 125 14.57 -12.57 9.52
C ARG A 125 13.06 -12.50 9.53
N VAL A 126 12.47 -12.23 10.69
CA VAL A 126 11.04 -11.96 10.83
C VAL A 126 10.65 -10.75 9.97
N ALA A 127 11.38 -9.64 10.08
CA ALA A 127 11.14 -8.44 9.29
C ALA A 127 11.28 -8.68 7.78
N ALA A 128 12.29 -9.46 7.36
CA ALA A 128 12.47 -9.81 5.95
C ALA A 128 11.30 -10.64 5.40
N GLY A 129 10.84 -11.64 6.16
CA GLY A 129 9.72 -12.48 5.72
C GLY A 129 8.37 -11.77 5.70
N LEU A 130 8.10 -10.89 6.67
CA LEU A 130 6.92 -10.04 6.65
C LEU A 130 6.92 -9.11 5.42
N ASN A 131 8.05 -8.44 5.15
CA ASN A 131 8.19 -7.60 3.96
C ASN A 131 7.93 -8.38 2.67
N LYS A 132 8.47 -9.60 2.56
CA LYS A 132 8.25 -10.43 1.38
C LYS A 132 6.80 -10.87 1.25
N GLY A 133 6.14 -11.16 2.36
CA GLY A 133 4.71 -11.45 2.40
C GLY A 133 3.85 -10.27 1.94
N ILE A 134 4.21 -9.04 2.34
CA ILE A 134 3.55 -7.82 1.87
C ILE A 134 3.81 -7.60 0.37
N ASP A 135 5.03 -7.82 -0.13
CA ASP A 135 5.33 -7.74 -1.58
C ASP A 135 4.34 -8.59 -2.38
N VAL A 136 4.16 -9.85 -1.98
CA VAL A 136 3.28 -10.80 -2.67
C VAL A 136 1.81 -10.35 -2.63
N LEU A 137 1.36 -9.77 -1.51
CA LEU A 137 0.02 -9.18 -1.41
C LEU A 137 -0.16 -8.02 -2.38
N ILE A 138 0.80 -7.10 -2.43
CA ILE A 138 0.73 -5.90 -3.27
C ILE A 138 0.88 -6.25 -4.76
N ASP A 139 1.69 -7.25 -5.10
CA ASP A 139 1.78 -7.77 -6.48
C ASP A 139 0.45 -8.32 -6.97
N GLU A 140 -0.35 -8.93 -6.08
CA GLU A 140 -1.70 -9.39 -6.41
C GLU A 140 -2.69 -8.23 -6.54
N VAL A 141 -2.57 -7.17 -5.72
CA VAL A 141 -3.31 -5.92 -5.92
C VAL A 141 -3.02 -5.32 -7.31
N GLU A 142 -1.75 -5.21 -7.68
CA GLU A 142 -1.35 -4.67 -8.99
C GLU A 142 -1.89 -5.51 -10.15
N TYR A 143 -1.99 -6.83 -9.98
CA TYR A 143 -2.57 -7.73 -10.97
C TYR A 143 -4.08 -7.60 -11.10
N ILE A 144 -4.80 -7.50 -9.98
CA ILE A 144 -6.24 -7.25 -10.00
C ILE A 144 -6.50 -5.92 -10.74
N PHE A 145 -5.75 -4.86 -10.43
CA PHE A 145 -5.82 -3.60 -11.19
C PHE A 145 -5.56 -3.75 -12.69
N ALA A 146 -4.62 -4.61 -13.09
CA ALA A 146 -4.27 -4.79 -14.49
C ALA A 146 -5.27 -5.64 -15.28
N THR A 147 -6.03 -6.51 -14.60
CA THR A 147 -6.88 -7.52 -15.26
C THR A 147 -8.38 -7.24 -15.15
N THR A 148 -8.83 -6.62 -14.06
CA THR A 148 -10.27 -6.43 -13.82
C THR A 148 -10.72 -4.99 -14.02
N GLN A 149 -9.86 -4.00 -13.80
CA GLN A 149 -10.20 -2.59 -14.03
C GLN A 149 -10.12 -2.25 -15.52
N GLN A 150 -11.23 -1.84 -16.10
CA GLN A 150 -11.29 -1.42 -17.49
C GLN A 150 -11.11 0.10 -17.59
N ALA A 151 -10.51 0.57 -18.68
CA ALA A 151 -10.36 2.01 -18.92
C ALA A 151 -11.72 2.74 -19.02
N LEU A 152 -12.78 2.01 -19.39
CA LEU A 152 -14.15 2.53 -19.47
C LEU A 152 -14.79 2.80 -18.10
N ASP A 153 -14.25 2.23 -17.01
CA ASP A 153 -14.79 2.43 -15.67
C ASP A 153 -14.65 3.89 -15.21
N PHE A 154 -13.53 4.53 -15.56
CA PHE A 154 -13.25 5.93 -15.21
C PHE A 154 -13.37 6.89 -16.39
N ASN A 155 -13.61 6.39 -17.60
CA ASN A 155 -13.90 7.21 -18.78
C ASN A 155 -15.14 6.69 -19.52
N PRO A 156 -16.32 6.76 -18.86
CA PRO A 156 -17.58 6.43 -19.48
C PRO A 156 -17.79 7.30 -20.73
N GLY A 157 -18.10 6.66 -21.86
CA GLY A 157 -18.35 7.35 -23.13
C GLY A 157 -17.15 7.50 -24.07
N ALA A 158 -15.95 7.01 -23.72
CA ALA A 158 -14.80 7.01 -24.64
C ALA A 158 -15.07 6.29 -25.98
N ASP A 159 -15.86 5.21 -25.93
CA ASP A 159 -16.24 4.40 -27.10
C ASP A 159 -17.61 4.81 -27.69
N ALA A 160 -18.30 5.77 -27.08
CA ALA A 160 -19.60 6.21 -27.57
C ALA A 160 -19.43 7.05 -28.84
N LYS A 161 -19.94 6.55 -29.98
CA LYS A 161 -20.01 7.35 -31.21
C LYS A 161 -20.75 8.67 -30.92
N PRO A 162 -20.23 9.83 -31.36
CA PRO A 162 -20.88 11.11 -31.16
C PRO A 162 -22.29 11.06 -31.76
N GLY A 163 -23.31 11.23 -30.91
CA GLY A 163 -24.73 11.19 -31.30
C GLY A 163 -25.49 9.89 -31.00
N SER A 164 -24.86 8.86 -30.43
CA SER A 164 -25.58 7.66 -29.98
C SER A 164 -26.29 7.90 -28.64
N LYS A 165 -27.60 7.60 -28.58
CA LYS A 165 -28.42 7.68 -27.36
C LYS A 165 -27.97 6.73 -26.22
N ALA A 166 -26.93 5.92 -26.45
CA ALA A 166 -26.28 5.10 -25.42
C ALA A 166 -25.49 5.95 -24.40
N ALA A 167 -25.15 7.20 -24.72
CA ALA A 167 -24.56 8.13 -23.76
C ALA A 167 -25.57 8.65 -22.71
N ALA A 168 -26.87 8.47 -22.91
CA ALA A 168 -27.92 9.08 -22.10
C ALA A 168 -28.51 8.16 -21.01
N VAL A 169 -28.12 6.88 -20.98
CA VAL A 169 -28.50 5.94 -19.92
C VAL A 169 -27.23 5.26 -19.41
N TYR A 170 -26.31 6.05 -18.89
CA TYR A 170 -25.45 5.52 -17.83
C TYR A 170 -26.36 5.35 -16.63
N ASP A 171 -26.72 4.10 -16.33
CA ASP A 171 -27.25 3.76 -15.02
C ASP A 171 -26.21 4.26 -14.02
N LEU A 172 -26.51 5.35 -13.31
CA LEU A 172 -25.61 5.96 -12.32
C LEU A 172 -25.55 5.02 -11.11
N ASP A 173 -24.95 3.86 -11.30
CA ASP A 173 -24.58 3.00 -10.20
C ASP A 173 -23.37 3.63 -9.51
N ILE A 174 -23.67 4.41 -8.46
CA ILE A 174 -22.71 5.07 -7.56
C ILE A 174 -21.97 4.03 -6.69
N SER A 175 -22.18 2.73 -6.89
CA SER A 175 -21.42 1.71 -6.17
C SER A 175 -19.92 1.71 -6.53
N PRO A 176 -19.03 1.24 -5.66
CA PRO A 176 -17.64 1.01 -6.02
C PRO A 176 -17.53 -0.03 -7.14
N THR A 177 -16.48 0.07 -7.94
CA THR A 177 -16.14 -0.90 -8.99
C THR A 177 -15.96 -2.30 -8.41
N ALA A 178 -16.21 -3.31 -9.25
CA ALA A 178 -16.01 -4.71 -8.85
C ALA A 178 -14.55 -4.97 -8.44
N THR A 179 -13.59 -4.32 -9.12
CA THR A 179 -12.16 -4.34 -8.78
C THR A 179 -11.90 -3.80 -7.38
N ALA A 180 -12.47 -2.64 -7.03
CA ALA A 180 -12.22 -2.04 -5.71
C ALA A 180 -12.74 -2.92 -4.58
N LYS A 181 -13.93 -3.51 -4.75
CA LYS A 181 -14.49 -4.50 -3.82
C LYS A 181 -13.58 -5.72 -3.71
N GLN A 182 -13.17 -6.29 -4.84
CA GLN A 182 -12.29 -7.45 -4.87
C GLN A 182 -10.94 -7.21 -4.17
N ILE A 183 -10.34 -6.02 -4.33
CA ILE A 183 -9.08 -5.66 -3.65
C ILE A 183 -9.30 -5.58 -2.15
N VAL A 184 -10.35 -4.88 -1.70
CA VAL A 184 -10.67 -4.75 -0.27
C VAL A 184 -10.97 -6.11 0.35
N ASP A 185 -11.77 -6.95 -0.31
CA ASP A 185 -12.12 -8.29 0.17
C ASP A 185 -10.90 -9.20 0.26
N MET A 186 -10.00 -9.13 -0.72
CA MET A 186 -8.74 -9.87 -0.72
C MET A 186 -7.85 -9.44 0.45
N ILE A 187 -7.54 -8.15 0.57
CA ILE A 187 -6.67 -7.66 1.65
C ILE A 187 -7.32 -7.90 3.00
N SER A 188 -8.62 -7.64 3.16
CA SER A 188 -9.35 -7.91 4.41
C SER A 188 -9.35 -9.38 4.79
N GLY A 189 -9.45 -10.28 3.81
CA GLY A 189 -9.31 -11.72 4.01
C GLY A 189 -7.93 -12.06 4.59
N HIS A 190 -6.86 -11.51 4.03
CA HIS A 190 -5.51 -11.75 4.53
C HIS A 190 -5.25 -11.12 5.90
N THR A 191 -5.71 -9.90 6.14
CA THR A 191 -5.48 -9.21 7.41
C THR A 191 -6.25 -9.87 8.55
N SER A 192 -7.49 -10.30 8.31
CA SER A 192 -8.30 -11.01 9.32
C SER A 192 -7.70 -12.35 9.74
N MET A 193 -6.97 -13.04 8.86
CA MET A 193 -6.27 -14.29 9.20
C MET A 193 -5.08 -14.09 10.17
N LEU A 194 -4.53 -12.87 10.25
CA LEU A 194 -3.40 -12.57 11.13
C LEU A 194 -3.86 -12.13 12.53
N VAL A 195 -5.12 -11.69 12.65
CA VAL A 195 -5.71 -11.26 13.92
C VAL A 195 -5.88 -12.48 14.82
N GLY A 196 -5.12 -12.52 15.92
CA GLY A 196 -5.17 -13.59 16.92
C GLY A 196 -4.06 -14.63 16.83
N SER A 197 -3.30 -14.64 15.72
CA SER A 197 -2.13 -15.52 15.55
C SER A 197 -0.80 -14.80 15.73
N THR A 198 -0.81 -13.49 15.99
CA THR A 198 0.41 -12.66 16.07
C THR A 198 0.28 -11.62 17.17
N ASP A 199 1.42 -11.21 17.72
CA ASP A 199 1.50 -10.09 18.66
C ASP A 199 0.95 -8.79 18.08
N LYS A 200 0.27 -8.03 18.94
CA LYS A 200 -0.39 -6.76 18.55
C LYS A 200 0.58 -5.77 17.90
N ASN A 201 1.79 -5.64 18.43
CA ASN A 201 2.77 -4.67 17.92
C ASN A 201 3.23 -5.03 16.50
N MET A 202 3.49 -6.32 16.25
CA MET A 202 3.86 -6.81 14.92
C MET A 202 2.71 -6.66 13.94
N LEU A 203 1.49 -6.97 14.38
CA LEU A 203 0.28 -6.80 13.59
C LEU A 203 0.07 -5.34 13.20
N ASP A 204 0.24 -4.39 14.13
CA ASP A 204 0.10 -2.95 13.86
C ASP A 204 1.12 -2.47 12.82
N VAL A 205 2.39 -2.88 12.92
CA VAL A 205 3.43 -2.56 11.91
C VAL A 205 3.07 -3.15 10.55
N PHE A 206 2.62 -4.40 10.51
CA PHE A 206 2.21 -5.05 9.27
C PHE A 206 1.01 -4.34 8.62
N MET A 207 -0.04 -4.02 9.39
CA MET A 207 -1.23 -3.32 8.88
C MET A 207 -0.89 -1.92 8.38
N GLN A 208 -0.02 -1.21 9.09
CA GLN A 208 0.44 0.11 8.68
C GLN A 208 1.21 0.03 7.34
N GLU A 209 2.13 -0.91 7.20
CA GLU A 209 2.92 -1.09 5.97
C GLU A 209 2.04 -1.51 4.79
N VAL A 210 1.12 -2.47 4.97
CA VAL A 210 0.15 -2.88 3.93
C VAL A 210 -0.67 -1.68 3.46
N GLY A 211 -1.18 -0.87 4.37
CA GLY A 211 -1.97 0.31 4.01
C GLY A 211 -1.16 1.38 3.27
N LEU A 212 0.10 1.59 3.64
CA LEU A 212 0.99 2.52 2.95
C LEU A 212 1.31 2.04 1.52
N ARG A 213 1.60 0.75 1.34
CA ARG A 213 1.86 0.20 0.01
C ARG A 213 0.63 0.13 -0.87
N LEU A 214 -0.54 -0.12 -0.30
CA LEU A 214 -1.81 0.00 -0.99
C LEU A 214 -2.02 1.43 -1.51
N PHE A 215 -1.75 2.44 -0.68
CA PHE A 215 -1.80 3.83 -1.10
C PHE A 215 -0.87 4.12 -2.30
N THR A 216 0.37 3.64 -2.26
CA THR A 216 1.31 3.78 -3.38
C THR A 216 0.81 3.08 -4.65
N ALA A 217 0.29 1.85 -4.53
CA ALA A 217 -0.27 1.09 -5.63
C ALA A 217 -1.49 1.80 -6.25
N LEU A 218 -2.37 2.37 -5.42
CA LEU A 218 -3.52 3.18 -5.84
C LEU A 218 -3.08 4.42 -6.62
N CYS A 219 -2.12 5.18 -6.09
CA CYS A 219 -1.58 6.37 -6.77
C CYS A 219 -1.01 6.01 -8.14
N LYS A 220 -0.21 4.95 -8.22
CA LYS A 220 0.36 4.43 -9.47
C LYS A 220 -0.73 3.98 -10.45
N HIS A 221 -1.79 3.33 -9.96
CA HIS A 221 -2.92 2.90 -10.78
C HIS A 221 -3.69 4.10 -11.34
N PHE A 222 -4.08 5.07 -10.51
CA PHE A 222 -4.82 6.25 -10.95
C PHE A 222 -4.02 7.11 -11.92
N LYS A 223 -2.71 7.24 -11.74
CA LYS A 223 -1.84 7.89 -12.72
C LYS A 223 -1.88 7.20 -14.08
N ARG A 224 -2.17 5.89 -14.19
CA ARG A 224 -2.21 5.18 -15.48
C ARG A 224 -3.54 5.30 -16.22
N GLN A 225 -4.61 5.67 -15.53
CA GLN A 225 -5.95 5.74 -16.10
C GLN A 225 -6.21 7.09 -16.76
N ARG A 226 -7.14 7.14 -17.72
CA ARG A 226 -7.75 8.40 -18.17
C ARG A 226 -9.09 8.57 -17.48
N ILE A 227 -9.34 9.75 -16.93
CA ILE A 227 -10.50 9.97 -16.06
C ILE A 227 -11.34 11.12 -16.63
N SER A 228 -12.60 10.85 -16.95
CA SER A 228 -13.56 11.89 -17.34
C SER A 228 -14.29 12.46 -16.13
N VAL A 229 -14.96 13.60 -16.32
CA VAL A 229 -15.77 14.22 -15.25
C VAL A 229 -16.90 13.27 -14.82
N ASP A 230 -17.56 12.60 -15.76
CA ASP A 230 -18.61 11.63 -15.46
C ASP A 230 -18.05 10.37 -14.75
N GLY A 231 -16.89 9.89 -15.18
CA GLY A 231 -16.21 8.74 -14.55
C GLY A 231 -15.58 9.04 -13.19
N SER A 232 -15.36 10.32 -12.88
CA SER A 232 -14.82 10.76 -11.58
C SER A 232 -15.72 10.37 -10.42
N ILE A 233 -17.04 10.28 -10.62
CA ILE A 233 -18.00 9.87 -9.59
C ILE A 233 -17.71 8.43 -9.15
N LYS A 234 -17.41 7.55 -10.11
CA LYS A 234 -17.03 6.15 -9.85
C LYS A 234 -15.67 6.06 -9.15
N LEU A 235 -14.69 6.85 -9.60
CA LEU A 235 -13.37 6.95 -8.95
C LEU A 235 -13.49 7.41 -7.49
N ILE A 236 -14.30 8.43 -7.21
CA ILE A 236 -14.54 8.93 -5.84
C ILE A 236 -15.21 7.85 -4.99
N SER A 237 -16.13 7.06 -5.55
CA SER A 237 -16.75 5.92 -4.87
C SER A 237 -15.70 4.86 -4.49
N ASP A 238 -14.79 4.52 -5.40
CA ASP A 238 -13.67 3.61 -5.14
C ASP A 238 -12.74 4.15 -4.04
N ILE A 239 -12.33 5.42 -4.12
CA ILE A 239 -11.46 6.05 -3.12
C ILE A 239 -12.13 6.05 -1.74
N ASN A 240 -13.43 6.35 -1.67
CA ASN A 240 -14.17 6.29 -0.41
C ASN A 240 -14.21 4.86 0.14
N HIS A 241 -14.40 3.85 -0.73
CA HIS A 241 -14.38 2.45 -0.32
C HIS A 241 -13.03 2.04 0.28
N TYR A 242 -11.91 2.40 -0.37
CA TYR A 242 -10.57 2.19 0.18
C TYR A 242 -10.36 2.95 1.49
N SER A 243 -10.83 4.20 1.59
CA SER A 243 -10.70 5.00 2.82
C SER A 243 -11.48 4.41 3.99
N THR A 244 -12.69 3.87 3.75
CA THR A 244 -13.46 3.15 4.76
C THR A 244 -12.74 1.89 5.22
N PHE A 245 -12.18 1.11 4.28
CA PHE A 245 -11.38 -0.06 4.62
C PHE A 245 -10.17 0.30 5.49
N ILE A 246 -9.40 1.31 5.12
CA ILE A 246 -8.21 1.73 5.90
C ILE A 246 -8.59 2.24 7.29
N THR A 247 -9.70 2.96 7.39
CA THR A 247 -10.22 3.40 8.70
C THR A 247 -10.55 2.20 9.60
N SER A 248 -11.02 1.09 9.02
CA SER A 248 -11.30 -0.15 9.76
C SER A 248 -10.05 -0.84 10.32
N LEU A 249 -8.87 -0.60 9.72
CA LEU A 249 -7.58 -1.13 10.22
C LEU A 249 -7.10 -0.41 11.49
N LEU A 250 -7.73 0.70 11.87
CA LEU A 250 -7.44 1.49 13.08
C LEU A 250 -6.00 2.05 13.15
N GLN A 251 -5.31 2.17 12.01
CA GLN A 251 -3.96 2.71 11.93
C GLN A 251 -3.97 4.23 11.70
N LYS A 252 -3.83 5.00 12.79
CA LYS A 252 -3.87 6.48 12.76
C LYS A 252 -2.92 7.14 11.75
N PRO A 253 -1.68 6.66 11.54
CA PRO A 253 -0.75 7.29 10.60
C PRO A 253 -1.21 7.25 9.14
N LEU A 254 -2.12 6.36 8.77
CA LEU A 254 -2.60 6.21 7.39
C LEU A 254 -3.73 7.20 7.03
N LEU A 255 -4.44 7.72 8.03
CA LEU A 255 -5.63 8.55 7.79
C LEU A 255 -5.35 9.80 6.93
N PRO A 256 -4.25 10.56 7.13
CA PRO A 256 -3.93 11.71 6.30
C PRO A 256 -3.68 11.36 4.83
N TYR A 257 -3.09 10.21 4.54
CA TYR A 257 -2.83 9.75 3.17
C TYR A 257 -4.14 9.53 2.40
N PHE A 258 -5.09 8.81 3.01
CA PHE A 258 -6.38 8.54 2.37
C PHE A 258 -7.31 9.76 2.38
N ALA A 259 -7.16 10.69 3.32
CA ALA A 259 -7.80 12.00 3.27
C ALA A 259 -7.29 12.83 2.07
N ALA A 260 -5.96 12.90 1.89
CA ALA A 260 -5.36 13.56 0.74
C ALA A 260 -5.79 12.93 -0.58
N LEU A 261 -5.89 11.59 -0.64
CA LEU A 261 -6.38 10.88 -1.82
C LEU A 261 -7.85 11.20 -2.15
N ARG A 262 -8.69 11.39 -1.13
CA ARG A 262 -10.08 11.83 -1.31
C ARG A 262 -10.17 13.25 -1.89
N GLU A 263 -9.36 14.17 -1.38
CA GLU A 263 -9.27 15.53 -1.93
C GLU A 263 -8.73 15.52 -3.37
N LEU A 264 -7.77 14.66 -3.67
CA LEU A 264 -7.26 14.45 -5.03
C LEU A 264 -8.35 13.95 -5.99
N GLY A 265 -9.20 13.01 -5.54
CA GLY A 265 -10.33 12.51 -6.33
C GLY A 265 -11.31 13.61 -6.75
N GLN A 266 -11.50 14.64 -5.92
CA GLN A 266 -12.41 15.75 -6.21
C GLN A 266 -11.95 16.62 -7.39
N ILE A 267 -10.65 16.61 -7.72
CA ILE A 267 -10.10 17.42 -8.82
C ILE A 267 -10.73 17.03 -10.16
N TYR A 268 -11.03 15.74 -10.34
CA TYR A 268 -11.62 15.21 -11.58
C TYR A 268 -13.10 15.59 -11.74
N LEU A 269 -13.78 15.99 -10.67
CA LEU A 269 -15.18 16.43 -10.70
C LEU A 269 -15.33 17.88 -11.19
N ILE A 270 -14.26 18.67 -11.17
CA ILE A 270 -14.30 20.08 -11.61
C ILE A 270 -14.57 20.14 -13.11
N HIS A 271 -15.79 20.51 -13.51
CA HIS A 271 -16.17 20.64 -14.91
C HIS A 271 -15.64 21.95 -15.51
N ILE A 272 -14.98 21.85 -16.66
CA ILE A 272 -14.52 23.01 -17.44
C ILE A 272 -15.21 22.98 -18.80
N ASP A 273 -15.99 24.00 -19.11
CA ASP A 273 -16.65 24.10 -20.41
C ASP A 273 -15.58 24.29 -21.50
N PRO A 274 -15.60 23.53 -22.61
CA PRO A 274 -14.64 23.70 -23.68
C PRO A 274 -14.70 25.14 -24.23
N PRO A 275 -13.56 25.75 -24.60
CA PRO A 275 -13.55 27.10 -25.17
C PRO A 275 -14.49 27.14 -26.37
N GLY A 276 -15.44 28.09 -26.37
CA GLY A 276 -16.58 28.15 -27.29
C GLY A 276 -16.26 28.38 -28.78
N THR A 277 -15.09 27.98 -29.28
CA THR A 277 -14.59 28.24 -30.64
C THR A 277 -14.17 27.00 -31.43
N TYR A 278 -14.20 25.78 -30.87
CA TYR A 278 -13.71 24.60 -31.61
C TYR A 278 -14.73 23.93 -32.54
N PHE A 279 -16.03 24.14 -32.35
CA PHE A 279 -17.06 23.65 -33.28
C PHE A 279 -18.06 24.75 -33.60
N GLY A 280 -17.93 25.31 -34.81
CA GLY A 280 -18.85 26.31 -35.33
C GLY A 280 -20.26 25.73 -35.52
N GLY A 281 -21.22 26.34 -34.83
CA GLY A 281 -22.65 26.16 -35.07
C GLY A 281 -23.36 27.50 -34.88
N GLY A 282 -23.48 28.27 -35.97
CA GLY A 282 -24.48 29.34 -36.14
C GLY A 282 -24.41 30.57 -35.23
N GLY A 283 -23.77 31.65 -35.71
CA GLY A 283 -24.23 33.02 -35.41
C GLY A 283 -23.59 33.78 -34.23
N GLY A 284 -22.52 33.29 -33.60
CA GLY A 284 -21.83 34.01 -32.53
C GLY A 284 -20.71 34.94 -33.04
N LYS A 285 -20.81 36.24 -32.74
CA LYS A 285 -19.75 37.25 -32.96
C LYS A 285 -18.36 36.70 -32.62
N ARG A 286 -17.39 36.87 -33.52
CA ARG A 286 -15.96 36.69 -33.25
C ARG A 286 -15.60 37.51 -32.00
N ILE A 287 -15.43 36.85 -30.86
CA ILE A 287 -14.91 37.50 -29.66
C ILE A 287 -13.45 37.79 -29.95
N SER A 288 -13.10 39.08 -29.89
CA SER A 288 -11.74 39.57 -29.99
C SER A 288 -10.83 38.79 -29.04
N MET A 289 -9.68 38.31 -29.53
CA MET A 289 -8.58 37.76 -28.71
C MET A 289 -8.06 38.76 -27.65
N LEU A 290 -8.53 40.01 -27.70
CA LEU A 290 -8.22 41.12 -26.81
C LEU A 290 -9.37 41.46 -25.84
N SER A 291 -10.31 40.54 -25.57
CA SER A 291 -11.34 40.77 -24.56
C SER A 291 -10.79 40.46 -23.16
N THR A 292 -10.62 41.50 -22.34
CA THR A 292 -10.21 41.44 -20.93
C THR A 292 -11.28 40.89 -19.98
N LYS A 293 -12.41 40.39 -20.50
CA LYS A 293 -13.50 39.85 -19.69
C LYS A 293 -13.30 38.34 -19.50
N ALA A 294 -13.16 37.91 -18.26
CA ALA A 294 -12.98 36.49 -17.92
C ALA A 294 -14.10 35.64 -18.55
N THR A 295 -13.73 34.68 -19.39
CA THR A 295 -14.65 33.68 -19.93
C THR A 295 -15.02 32.68 -18.83
N LYS A 296 -16.20 32.04 -18.93
CA LYS A 296 -16.63 31.01 -17.98
C LYS A 296 -15.58 29.89 -17.84
N THR A 297 -15.02 29.46 -18.96
CA THR A 297 -13.89 28.52 -19.04
C THR A 297 -12.66 29.01 -18.26
N SER A 298 -12.27 30.29 -18.39
CA SER A 298 -11.12 30.84 -17.66
C SER A 298 -11.33 30.92 -16.15
N LEU A 299 -12.56 31.11 -15.68
CA LEU A 299 -12.89 31.08 -14.26
C LEU A 299 -12.81 29.66 -13.69
N GLN A 300 -13.37 28.67 -14.40
CA GLN A 300 -13.30 27.26 -14.03
C GLN A 300 -11.86 26.73 -14.06
N ALA A 301 -11.06 27.14 -15.05
CA ALA A 301 -9.63 26.82 -15.10
C ALA A 301 -8.85 27.43 -13.94
N ARG A 302 -9.23 28.65 -13.49
CA ARG A 302 -8.64 29.29 -12.31
C ARG A 302 -9.02 28.57 -11.02
N GLU A 303 -10.24 28.04 -10.91
CA GLU A 303 -10.64 27.19 -9.78
C GLU A 303 -9.79 25.92 -9.73
N LEU A 304 -9.63 25.23 -10.86
CA LEU A 304 -8.75 24.06 -10.95
C LEU A 304 -7.30 24.40 -10.58
N ALA A 305 -6.76 25.50 -11.09
CA ALA A 305 -5.41 25.97 -10.76
C ALA A 305 -5.23 26.28 -9.25
N ALA A 306 -6.22 26.90 -8.62
CA ALA A 306 -6.19 27.18 -7.18
C ALA A 306 -6.17 25.90 -6.36
N VAL A 307 -6.94 24.88 -6.77
CA VAL A 307 -6.95 23.56 -6.12
C VAL A 307 -5.60 22.86 -6.27
N ILE A 308 -4.98 22.92 -7.44
CA ILE A 308 -3.65 22.30 -7.66
C ILE A 308 -2.58 22.95 -6.77
N ALA A 309 -2.64 24.27 -6.60
CA ALA A 309 -1.66 25.03 -5.80
C ALA A 309 -1.87 24.94 -4.28
N ASP A 310 -2.98 24.37 -3.81
CA ASP A 310 -3.33 24.28 -2.39
C ASP A 310 -2.65 23.09 -1.71
N HIS A 311 -1.46 23.32 -1.15
CA HIS A 311 -0.69 22.28 -0.46
C HIS A 311 -1.32 21.85 0.88
N GLU A 312 -2.03 22.75 1.58
CA GLU A 312 -2.65 22.43 2.87
C GLU A 312 -3.78 21.42 2.69
N ARG A 313 -4.51 21.51 1.58
CA ARG A 313 -5.58 20.59 1.20
C ARG A 313 -5.14 19.12 1.13
N TYR A 314 -3.90 18.87 0.75
CA TYR A 314 -3.36 17.50 0.62
C TYR A 314 -2.57 17.05 1.85
N HIS A 315 -2.67 17.75 2.99
CA HIS A 315 -1.95 17.44 4.23
C HIS A 315 -0.42 17.33 4.07
N GLY A 316 0.15 17.97 3.04
CA GLY A 316 1.55 17.82 2.65
C GLY A 316 1.97 16.44 2.17
N ILE A 317 1.02 15.57 1.84
CA ILE A 317 1.28 14.24 1.26
C ILE A 317 1.63 14.36 -0.22
N PHE A 318 0.91 15.20 -0.95
CA PHE A 318 1.13 15.43 -2.37
C PHE A 318 1.74 16.83 -2.59
N PRO A 319 2.95 16.93 -3.17
CA PRO A 319 3.47 18.20 -3.66
C PRO A 319 2.69 18.65 -4.91
N THR A 320 2.73 19.95 -5.20
CA THR A 320 2.01 20.58 -6.32
C THR A 320 2.32 19.90 -7.66
N GLU A 321 3.57 19.50 -7.87
CA GLU A 321 4.04 18.82 -9.08
C GLU A 321 3.38 17.45 -9.25
N GLU A 322 3.21 16.71 -8.15
CA GLU A 322 2.55 15.41 -8.18
C GLU A 322 1.05 15.57 -8.41
N VAL A 323 0.40 16.54 -7.77
CA VAL A 323 -1.01 16.87 -8.04
C VAL A 323 -1.20 17.22 -9.52
N TYR A 324 -0.27 17.97 -10.11
CA TYR A 324 -0.29 18.29 -11.53
C TYR A 324 -0.22 17.02 -12.41
N GLU A 325 0.65 16.06 -12.10
CA GLU A 325 0.72 14.77 -12.83
C GLU A 325 -0.61 14.00 -12.84
N PHE A 326 -1.39 14.08 -11.75
CA PHE A 326 -2.73 13.51 -11.69
C PHE A 326 -3.70 14.28 -12.58
N VAL A 327 -3.65 15.62 -12.55
CA VAL A 327 -4.50 16.45 -13.41
C VAL A 327 -4.26 16.20 -14.89
N GLU A 328 -3.03 15.87 -15.29
CA GLU A 328 -2.72 15.51 -16.68
C GLU A 328 -3.51 14.28 -17.20
N ARG A 329 -4.05 13.47 -16.29
CA ARG A 329 -4.83 12.27 -16.60
C ARG A 329 -6.30 12.54 -16.87
N ARG A 330 -6.76 13.78 -16.72
CA ARG A 330 -8.11 14.18 -17.09
C ARG A 330 -8.34 13.98 -18.59
N ALA A 331 -9.52 13.46 -18.96
CA ALA A 331 -9.88 13.20 -20.35
C ALA A 331 -9.91 14.48 -21.21
N ASP A 332 -10.26 15.62 -20.60
CA ASP A 332 -10.33 16.95 -21.23
C ASP A 332 -9.01 17.74 -21.15
N TRP A 333 -7.94 17.18 -20.54
CA TRP A 333 -6.72 17.91 -20.19
C TRP A 333 -6.12 18.69 -21.36
N TYR A 334 -6.03 18.07 -22.55
CA TYR A 334 -5.44 18.70 -23.73
C TYR A 334 -6.17 19.99 -24.14
N VAL A 335 -7.48 20.09 -23.88
CA VAL A 335 -8.28 21.27 -24.21
C VAL A 335 -8.11 22.37 -23.16
N VAL A 336 -8.02 22.00 -21.88
CA VAL A 336 -8.02 22.95 -20.76
C VAL A 336 -6.63 23.37 -20.30
N LYS A 337 -5.59 22.61 -20.67
CA LYS A 337 -4.20 22.79 -20.25
C LYS A 337 -3.73 24.23 -20.36
N GLY A 338 -3.92 24.86 -21.52
CA GLY A 338 -3.41 26.21 -21.77
C GLY A 338 -4.05 27.28 -20.88
N ASP A 339 -5.32 27.13 -20.51
CA ASP A 339 -6.00 28.07 -19.62
C ASP A 339 -5.64 27.82 -18.14
N VAL A 340 -5.42 26.55 -17.76
CA VAL A 340 -4.98 26.16 -16.41
C VAL A 340 -3.54 26.58 -16.16
N GLU A 341 -2.61 26.29 -17.08
CA GLU A 341 -1.20 26.71 -16.98
C GLU A 341 -1.08 28.25 -16.96
N ARG A 342 -1.91 28.96 -17.72
CA ARG A 342 -1.96 30.43 -17.66
C ARG A 342 -2.39 30.91 -16.27
N ALA A 343 -3.36 30.25 -15.65
CA ALA A 343 -3.82 30.58 -14.30
C ALA A 343 -2.80 30.22 -13.20
N MET A 344 -2.04 29.13 -13.38
CA MET A 344 -1.02 28.68 -12.42
C MET A 344 0.27 29.51 -12.48
N TYR A 345 0.82 29.72 -13.69
CA TYR A 345 2.15 30.30 -13.88
C TYR A 345 2.13 31.77 -14.33
N GLY A 346 0.94 32.33 -14.59
CA GLY A 346 0.80 33.74 -14.97
C GLY A 346 1.43 34.08 -16.33
N VAL A 347 1.63 33.10 -17.23
CA VAL A 347 2.15 33.33 -18.59
C VAL A 347 1.10 34.09 -19.40
N GLY A 348 1.12 35.40 -19.26
CA GLY A 348 0.09 36.32 -19.73
C GLY A 348 -0.03 37.63 -18.93
N CYS A 349 0.68 37.77 -17.80
CA CYS A 349 0.90 39.08 -17.17
C CYS A 349 1.86 39.89 -18.04
N SER A 350 1.32 40.57 -19.06
CA SER A 350 1.96 41.76 -19.61
C SER A 350 2.19 42.74 -18.47
N VAL A 351 3.47 42.91 -18.11
CA VAL A 351 3.97 44.01 -17.30
C VAL A 351 3.34 45.30 -17.85
N MET A 352 2.49 45.94 -17.05
CA MET A 352 2.09 47.33 -17.30
C MET A 352 3.17 48.27 -16.80
#